data_AF-V1CJ92-F1
#
_entry.id   AF-V1CJ92-F1
#
_cell.length_a   1.000
_cell.length_b   1.000
_cell.length_c   1.000
_cell.angle_alpha   90.00
_cell.angle_beta   90.00
_cell.angle_gamma   90.00
#
_symmetry.space_group_name_H-M   'P 1'
#
loop_
_entity.id
_entity.type
_entity.pdbx_description
1 polymer ?
#
loop_
_entity_poly.entity_id
_entity_poly.type
_entity_poly.pdbx_seq_one_letter_code
_entity_poly.pdbx_strand_id
1 'polypeptide(L)'
;EKVKIPVEKTWVGPKQSKVTVRLFADGVEKENVELSEANNWKHEFKDLPKYRADGSLIEYTVKEDAVSDYDTDITGNANDGFKIKNTNTEKVKIPVEKTWIGPKQSKATVRLFAD
;
A
#
# COMPACT_ATOMS: atom_id res chain seq x y z
N GLU A 1 14.63 -25.77 -10.09
CA GLU A 1 14.59 -25.19 -8.74
C GLU A 1 13.30 -24.39 -8.58
N LYS A 2 12.68 -24.42 -7.40
CA LYS A 2 11.46 -23.67 -7.09
C LYS A 2 11.74 -22.63 -6.01
N VAL A 3 11.03 -21.50 -6.06
CA VAL A 3 11.13 -20.40 -5.10
C VAL A 3 9.80 -20.17 -4.39
N LYS A 4 9.86 -19.43 -3.29
CA LYS A 4 8.71 -18.92 -2.54
C LYS A 4 8.90 -17.43 -2.36
N ILE A 5 7.83 -16.67 -2.54
CA ILE A 5 7.87 -15.20 -2.50
C ILE A 5 6.85 -14.74 -1.45
N PRO A 6 7.31 -14.34 -0.26
CA PRO A 6 6.43 -13.78 0.74
C PRO A 6 6.01 -12.37 0.35
N VAL A 7 4.77 -12.02 0.68
CA VAL A 7 4.20 -10.68 0.51
C VAL A 7 3.54 -10.27 1.81
N GLU A 8 3.86 -9.07 2.28
CA GLU A 8 3.19 -8.45 3.43
C GLU A 8 2.70 -7.04 3.08
N LYS A 9 1.56 -6.68 3.66
CA LYS A 9 0.96 -5.37 3.46
C LYS A 9 0.80 -4.59 4.77
N THR A 10 1.06 -3.30 4.69
CA THR A 10 0.91 -2.33 5.77
C THR A 10 0.07 -1.15 5.34
N TRP A 11 -0.51 -0.45 6.31
CA TRP A 11 -1.41 0.68 6.11
C TRP A 11 -0.94 1.88 6.94
N VAL A 12 -1.00 3.07 6.34
CA VAL A 12 -0.92 4.36 7.02
C VAL A 12 -2.27 5.04 6.85
N GLY A 13 -3.03 5.13 7.95
CA GLY A 13 -4.44 5.53 7.94
C GLY A 13 -5.40 4.35 8.13
N PRO A 14 -6.72 4.54 7.90
CA PRO A 14 -7.71 3.48 8.00
C PRO A 14 -7.35 2.26 7.12
N LYS A 15 -7.68 1.05 7.55
CA LYS A 15 -7.51 -0.15 6.71
C LYS A 15 -8.78 -0.39 5.89
N GLN A 16 -8.63 -0.75 4.62
CA GLN A 16 -9.75 -1.28 3.84
C GLN A 16 -10.05 -2.74 4.23
N SER A 17 -11.20 -3.27 3.79
CA SER A 17 -11.60 -4.66 4.10
C SER A 17 -10.69 -5.70 3.42
N LYS A 18 -10.32 -5.44 2.16
CA LYS A 18 -9.41 -6.27 1.38
C LYS A 18 -8.76 -5.50 0.23
N VAL A 19 -7.67 -6.04 -0.30
CA VAL A 19 -7.04 -5.60 -1.56
C VAL A 19 -6.61 -6.80 -2.37
N THR A 20 -6.44 -6.62 -3.69
CA THR A 20 -5.95 -7.67 -4.58
C THR A 20 -4.50 -7.39 -4.95
N VAL A 21 -3.64 -8.38 -4.74
CA VAL A 21 -2.22 -8.36 -5.15
C VAL A 21 -2.01 -9.40 -6.24
N ARG A 22 -1.33 -9.01 -7.32
CA ARG A 22 -1.06 -9.82 -8.50
C ARG A 22 0.44 -10.08 -8.61
N LEU A 23 0.80 -11.34 -8.82
CA LEU A 23 2.16 -11.78 -9.14
C LEU A 23 2.34 -11.85 -10.65
N PHE A 24 3.43 -11.27 -11.13
CA PHE A 24 3.86 -11.34 -12.52
C PHE A 24 5.19 -12.08 -12.60
N ALA A 25 5.33 -12.92 -13.63
CA ALA A 25 6.60 -13.50 -14.05
C ALA A 25 6.91 -12.95 -15.44
N ASP A 26 8.02 -12.23 -15.57
CA ASP A 26 8.47 -11.61 -16.83
C ASP A 26 7.42 -10.68 -17.44
N GLY A 27 6.75 -9.92 -16.57
CA GLY A 27 5.67 -9.01 -16.96
C GLY A 27 4.34 -9.68 -17.28
N VAL A 28 4.22 -11.01 -17.20
CA VAL A 28 2.97 -11.75 -17.42
C VAL A 28 2.36 -12.18 -16.10
N GLU A 29 1.08 -11.85 -15.88
CA GLU A 29 0.36 -12.25 -14.67
C GLU A 29 0.30 -13.77 -14.55
N LYS A 30 0.56 -14.29 -13.35
CA LYS A 30 0.54 -15.73 -13.03
C LYS A 30 -0.50 -16.09 -11.99
N GLU A 31 -0.59 -15.29 -10.94
CA GLU A 31 -1.46 -15.56 -9.81
C GLU A 31 -1.90 -14.24 -9.17
N ASN A 32 -3.03 -14.26 -8.49
CA ASN A 32 -3.46 -13.14 -7.66
C ASN A 32 -4.03 -13.66 -6.33
N VAL A 33 -3.99 -12.80 -5.32
CA VAL A 33 -4.46 -13.09 -3.97
C VAL A 33 -5.18 -11.89 -3.38
N GLU A 34 -6.23 -12.16 -2.60
CA GLU A 34 -6.86 -11.15 -1.75
C GLU A 34 -6.17 -11.11 -0.37
N LEU A 35 -5.60 -9.96 -0.01
CA LEU A 35 -5.09 -9.68 1.33
C LEU A 35 -6.16 -9.00 2.17
N SER A 36 -6.32 -9.42 3.41
CA SER A 36 -7.31 -8.89 4.36
C SER A 36 -6.86 -9.10 5.81
N GLU A 37 -7.62 -8.61 6.78
CA GLU A 37 -7.34 -8.88 8.20
C GLU A 37 -7.37 -10.39 8.51
N ALA A 38 -8.18 -11.18 7.80
CA ALA A 38 -8.30 -12.63 8.02
C ALA A 38 -7.00 -13.39 7.75
N ASN A 39 -6.15 -12.91 6.83
CA ASN A 39 -4.82 -13.47 6.58
C ASN A 39 -3.69 -12.59 7.15
N ASN A 40 -4.02 -11.69 8.09
CA ASN A 40 -3.10 -10.74 8.70
C ASN A 40 -2.32 -9.92 7.65
N TRP A 41 -2.94 -9.63 6.51
CA TRP A 41 -2.33 -8.89 5.40
C TRP A 41 -1.05 -9.54 4.86
N LYS A 42 -0.97 -10.88 4.92
CA LYS A 42 0.20 -11.66 4.50
C LYS A 42 -0.19 -12.78 3.57
N HIS A 43 0.70 -13.06 2.62
CA HIS A 43 0.60 -14.22 1.73
C HIS A 43 2.01 -14.71 1.35
N GLU A 44 2.09 -15.93 0.83
CA GLU A 44 3.33 -16.47 0.28
C GLU A 44 2.99 -17.23 -1.00
N PHE A 45 3.46 -16.72 -2.14
CA PHE A 45 3.38 -17.44 -3.40
C PHE A 45 4.40 -18.58 -3.37
N LYS A 46 3.97 -19.81 -3.65
CA LYS A 46 4.79 -21.02 -3.51
C LYS A 46 4.92 -21.74 -4.83
N ASP A 47 5.87 -22.67 -4.87
CA ASP A 47 6.05 -23.60 -5.96
C ASP A 47 6.36 -22.97 -7.33
N LEU A 48 6.90 -21.76 -7.32
CA LEU A 48 7.21 -20.97 -8.52
C LEU A 48 8.55 -21.42 -9.14
N PRO A 49 8.65 -21.61 -10.47
CA PRO A 49 9.93 -21.94 -11.11
C PRO A 49 10.94 -20.80 -10.97
N LYS A 50 12.21 -21.12 -10.68
CA LYS A 50 13.28 -20.10 -10.61
C LYS A 50 13.82 -19.69 -11.98
N TYR A 51 13.83 -20.63 -12.91
CA TYR A 51 14.42 -20.49 -14.23
C TYR A 51 13.37 -20.76 -15.31
N ARG A 52 13.51 -20.09 -16.45
CA ARG A 52 12.82 -20.40 -17.69
C ARG A 52 13.35 -21.69 -18.29
N ALA A 53 12.69 -22.17 -19.35
CA ALA A 53 13.10 -23.38 -20.07
C ALA A 53 14.50 -23.27 -20.69
N ASP A 54 14.96 -22.06 -21.01
CA ASP A 54 16.28 -21.76 -21.57
C ASP A 54 17.39 -21.63 -20.50
N GLY A 55 17.05 -21.78 -19.21
CA GLY A 55 17.98 -21.63 -18.08
C GLY A 55 18.15 -20.21 -17.56
N SER A 56 17.52 -19.20 -18.16
CA SER A 56 17.56 -17.81 -17.69
C SER A 56 16.69 -17.61 -16.43
N LEU A 57 17.08 -16.68 -15.54
CA LEU A 57 16.28 -16.35 -14.34
C LEU A 57 14.96 -15.68 -14.70
N ILE A 58 13.89 -16.08 -14.01
CA ILE A 58 12.57 -15.44 -14.11
C ILE A 58 12.56 -14.19 -13.23
N GLU A 59 12.07 -13.09 -13.78
CA GLU A 59 11.85 -11.85 -13.04
C GLU A 59 10.44 -11.86 -12.46
N TYR A 60 10.34 -12.04 -11.15
CA TYR A 60 9.07 -11.92 -10.45
C TYR A 60 8.86 -10.50 -9.92
N THR A 61 7.68 -9.95 -10.16
CA THR A 61 7.23 -8.65 -9.63
C THR A 61 5.81 -8.77 -9.10
N VAL A 62 5.40 -7.86 -8.22
CA VAL A 62 4.02 -7.77 -7.75
C VAL A 62 3.42 -6.41 -8.07
N LYS A 63 2.11 -6.38 -8.28
CA LYS A 63 1.31 -5.15 -8.37
C LYS A 63 0.09 -5.27 -7.47
N GLU A 64 -0.36 -4.15 -6.94
CA GLU A 64 -1.65 -4.05 -6.26
C GLU A 64 -2.66 -3.40 -7.19
N ASP A 65 -3.91 -3.88 -7.19
CA ASP A 65 -5.01 -3.18 -7.83
C ASP A 65 -5.25 -1.83 -7.11
N ALA A 66 -5.55 -0.78 -7.88
CA ALA A 66 -5.71 0.56 -7.33
C ALA A 66 -6.77 0.60 -6.20
N VAL A 67 -6.40 1.21 -5.07
CA VAL A 67 -7.29 1.42 -3.93
C VAL A 67 -7.66 2.91 -3.88
N SER A 68 -8.97 3.21 -3.95
CA SER A 68 -9.46 4.59 -3.90
C SER A 68 -8.93 5.33 -2.68
N ASP A 69 -8.43 6.55 -2.89
CA ASP A 69 -7.92 7.45 -1.85
C ASP A 69 -6.65 6.98 -1.13
N TYR A 70 -5.91 6.03 -1.73
CA TYR A 70 -4.60 5.61 -1.22
C TYR A 70 -3.52 5.67 -2.30
N ASP A 71 -2.33 6.09 -1.88
CA ASP A 71 -1.09 5.89 -2.63
C ASP A 71 -0.45 4.55 -2.23
N THR A 72 0.00 3.78 -3.21
CA THR A 72 0.64 2.46 -3.01
C THR A 72 2.14 2.54 -3.27
N ASP A 73 2.94 2.07 -2.31
CA ASP A 73 4.40 1.92 -2.40
C ASP A 73 4.76 0.43 -2.27
N ILE A 74 5.49 -0.11 -3.26
CA ILE A 74 5.90 -1.51 -3.30
C ILE A 74 7.42 -1.58 -3.30
N THR A 75 7.98 -2.28 -2.31
CA THR A 75 9.43 -2.46 -2.15
C THR A 75 9.78 -3.94 -2.00
N GLY A 76 11.05 -4.28 -2.18
CA GLY A 76 11.54 -5.65 -2.08
C GLY A 76 11.72 -6.32 -3.44
N ASN A 77 11.94 -7.64 -3.43
CA ASN A 77 12.24 -8.44 -4.62
C ASN A 77 11.89 -9.92 -4.38
N ALA A 78 12.00 -10.76 -5.41
CA ALA A 78 11.63 -12.18 -5.34
C ALA A 78 12.43 -13.00 -4.31
N ASN A 79 13.65 -12.61 -3.95
CA ASN A 79 14.48 -13.34 -3.00
C ASN A 79 14.13 -13.00 -1.54
N ASP A 80 13.87 -11.72 -1.26
CA ASP A 80 13.58 -11.23 0.10
C ASP A 80 12.08 -11.14 0.41
N GLY A 81 11.24 -11.18 -0.62
CA GLY A 81 9.81 -10.89 -0.56
C GLY A 81 9.46 -9.43 -0.89
N PHE A 82 8.16 -9.17 -0.99
CA PHE A 82 7.61 -7.85 -1.29
C PHE A 82 6.87 -7.26 -0.09
N LYS A 83 7.04 -5.96 0.11
CA LYS A 83 6.32 -5.16 1.10
C LYS A 83 5.48 -4.12 0.38
N ILE A 84 4.19 -4.13 0.64
CA ILE A 84 3.21 -3.21 0.08
C ILE A 84 2.75 -2.27 1.19
N LYS A 85 2.80 -0.96 0.95
CA LYS A 85 2.37 0.05 1.92
C LYS A 85 1.39 1.00 1.26
N ASN A 86 0.17 1.06 1.79
CA ASN A 86 -0.83 2.03 1.35
C ASN A 86 -0.93 3.18 2.33
N THR A 87 -0.91 4.40 1.80
CA THR A 87 -1.02 5.64 2.58
C THR A 87 -2.29 6.38 2.19
N ASN A 88 -3.17 6.63 3.16
CA ASN A 88 -4.40 7.38 2.95
C ASN A 88 -4.07 8.81 2.50
N THR A 89 -4.76 9.29 1.47
CA THR A 89 -4.53 10.59 0.82
C THR A 89 -5.66 11.59 1.05
N GLU A 90 -6.69 11.20 1.79
CA GLU A 90 -7.83 12.05 2.11
C GLU A 90 -7.38 13.27 2.92
N LYS A 91 -8.05 14.40 2.69
CA LYS A 91 -7.76 15.67 3.37
C LYS A 91 -9.01 16.16 4.08
N VAL A 92 -8.84 16.55 5.34
CA VAL A 92 -9.90 17.21 6.10
C VAL A 92 -9.82 18.73 5.92
N LYS A 93 -10.99 19.38 5.80
CA LYS A 93 -11.10 20.84 5.85
C LYS A 93 -11.55 21.24 7.24
N ILE A 94 -10.77 22.09 7.90
CA ILE A 94 -11.08 22.61 9.23
C ILE A 94 -11.49 24.08 9.09
N PRO A 95 -12.80 24.39 9.07
CA PRO A 95 -13.25 25.78 9.02
C PRO A 95 -12.92 26.48 10.35
N VAL A 96 -12.55 27.76 10.28
CA VAL A 96 -12.32 28.58 11.47
C VAL A 96 -13.14 29.85 11.36
N GLU A 97 -13.98 30.09 12.36
CA GLU A 97 -14.73 31.33 12.53
C GLU A 97 -14.24 32.07 13.77
N LYS A 98 -13.90 33.35 13.61
CA LYS A 98 -13.47 34.21 14.72
C LYS A 98 -14.58 35.20 15.06
N THR A 99 -15.21 34.98 16.21
CA THR A 99 -16.14 35.93 16.83
C THR A 99 -15.43 36.74 17.92
N TRP A 100 -15.74 38.04 17.99
CA TRP A 100 -15.29 38.95 19.05
C TRP A 100 -16.45 39.23 19.99
N ILE A 101 -16.20 39.10 21.30
CA ILE A 101 -17.07 39.64 22.34
C ILE A 101 -16.32 40.83 22.94
N GLY A 102 -16.83 42.05 22.69
CA GLY A 102 -16.16 43.30 23.03
C GLY A 102 -15.54 44.03 21.83
N PRO A 103 -14.66 45.03 22.05
CA PRO A 103 -14.07 45.83 20.98
C PRO A 103 -13.28 44.97 19.98
N LYS A 104 -13.58 45.12 18.70
CA LYS A 104 -12.89 44.40 17.63
C LYS A 104 -11.44 44.87 17.52
N GLN A 105 -10.51 43.93 17.43
CA GLN A 105 -9.12 44.23 17.08
C GLN A 105 -8.89 44.13 15.56
N SER A 106 -7.83 44.77 15.07
CA SER A 106 -7.50 44.81 13.64
C SER A 106 -7.02 43.47 13.07
N LYS A 107 -6.57 42.53 13.91
CA LYS A 107 -6.12 41.20 13.49
C LYS A 107 -6.22 40.16 14.62
N ALA A 108 -6.37 38.90 14.21
CA ALA A 108 -6.16 37.73 15.06
C ALA A 108 -5.33 36.71 14.28
N THR A 109 -4.41 36.02 14.96
CA THR A 109 -3.61 34.94 14.36
C THR A 109 -4.19 33.62 14.84
N VAL A 110 -4.56 32.75 13.90
CA VAL A 110 -4.97 31.37 14.17
C VAL A 110 -3.83 30.45 13.74
N ARG A 111 -3.48 29.48 14.57
CA ARG A 111 -2.49 28.44 14.26
C ARG A 111 -3.17 27.08 14.38
N LEU A 112 -3.04 26.25 13.34
CA LEU A 112 -3.44 24.86 13.38
C LEU A 112 -2.28 24.03 13.94
N PHE A 113 -2.57 23.18 14.91
CA PHE A 113 -1.62 22.22 15.48
C PHE A 113 -2.14 20.80 15.20
N ALA A 114 -1.22 19.87 15.03
CA ALA A 114 -1.47 18.44 14.96
C ALA A 114 -0.38 17.74 15.78
N ASP A 115 -0.74 16.62 16.41
CA ASP A 115 0.16 15.78 17.24
C ASP A 115 0.96 14.78 16.39
#